data_AF-A0A3P9ATC8-F1
#
_entry.id   AF-A0A3P9ATC8-F1
#
_cell.length_a   1.000
_cell.length_b   1.000
_cell.length_c   1.000
_cell.angle_alpha   90.00
_cell.angle_beta   90.00
_cell.angle_gamma   90.00
#
_symmetry.space_group_name_H-M   'P 1'
#
loop_
_entity.id
_entity.type
_entity.pdbx_description
1 polymer ?
#
loop_
_entity_poly.entity_id
_entity_poly.type
_entity_poly.pdbx_seq_one_letter_code
_entity_poly.pdbx_strand_id
1 'polypeptide(L)'
;MKKRINWLTNYGTITESEPTVKRPGESHRLTCTTSGFNFGSSEWSWIRQTPGKELGWIAYIDIPSTISYSTLSVHGRFTISRDDSSSKVYLQMNNLKTEDTAVYYCARRATVRDSNRAVTQKILPLFITTT
;
A
#
# COMPACT_ATOMS: atom_id res chain seq x y z
N MET A 1 -6.76 0.89 13.71
CA MET A 1 -7.22 2.26 13.37
C MET A 1 -7.24 2.34 11.86
N LYS A 2 -8.44 2.47 11.29
CA LYS A 2 -8.68 2.61 9.86
C LYS A 2 -8.05 3.90 9.34
N LYS A 3 -7.00 3.80 8.52
CA LYS A 3 -6.49 4.97 7.78
C LYS A 3 -7.39 5.18 6.57
N ARG A 4 -8.12 6.30 6.56
CA ARG A 4 -8.68 6.88 5.33
C ARG A 4 -7.71 7.96 4.88
N ILE A 5 -7.00 7.71 3.79
CA ILE A 5 -6.26 8.78 3.12
C ILE A 5 -7.23 9.44 2.15
N ASN A 6 -7.86 10.52 2.60
CA ASN A 6 -8.67 11.38 1.74
C ASN A 6 -7.73 12.38 1.06
N TRP A 7 -7.23 12.04 -0.12
CA TRP A 7 -6.74 13.05 -1.05
C TRP A 7 -7.94 13.86 -1.50
N LEU A 8 -7.98 15.17 -1.24
CA LEU A 8 -9.10 16.05 -1.57
C LEU A 8 -9.22 16.23 -3.09
N THR A 9 -9.84 15.25 -3.73
CA THR A 9 -10.66 15.43 -4.93
C THR A 9 -11.91 14.60 -4.68
N ASN A 10 -13.10 15.11 -4.99
CA ASN A 10 -14.24 14.23 -5.24
C ASN A 10 -13.79 13.07 -6.16
N TYR A 11 -14.43 11.89 -6.14
CA TYR A 11 -14.15 10.72 -7.02
C TYR A 11 -13.25 9.58 -6.49
N GLY A 12 -13.43 9.18 -5.23
CA GLY A 12 -13.19 7.80 -4.78
C GLY A 12 -12.43 7.62 -3.47
N THR A 13 -12.37 6.39 -2.96
CA THR A 13 -11.72 6.03 -1.69
C THR A 13 -10.78 4.84 -1.85
N ILE A 14 -9.69 4.85 -1.08
CA ILE A 14 -8.75 3.74 -0.91
C ILE A 14 -8.71 3.42 0.59
N THR A 15 -8.83 2.15 0.95
CA THR A 15 -8.83 1.69 2.35
C THR A 15 -7.95 0.44 2.48
N GLU A 16 -6.87 0.56 3.25
CA GLU A 16 -6.00 -0.56 3.60
C GLU A 16 -6.55 -1.40 4.76
N SER A 17 -6.08 -2.65 4.85
CA SER A 17 -6.37 -3.57 5.95
C SER A 17 -5.89 -3.01 7.29
N GLU A 18 -6.56 -3.41 8.36
CA GLU A 18 -6.22 -2.94 9.70
C GLU A 18 -4.79 -3.34 10.12
N PRO A 19 -4.14 -2.52 10.98
CA PRO A 19 -2.83 -2.85 11.53
C PRO A 19 -2.83 -4.21 12.22
N THR A 20 -1.78 -4.99 11.99
CA THR A 20 -1.61 -6.32 12.57
C THR A 20 -0.16 -6.52 13.00
N VAL A 21 0.05 -7.15 14.15
CA VAL A 21 1.37 -7.58 14.63
C VAL A 21 1.62 -9.02 14.20
N LYS A 22 2.81 -9.29 13.66
CA LYS A 22 3.24 -10.61 13.18
C LYS A 22 4.61 -10.95 13.74
N ARG A 23 4.88 -12.25 13.91
CA ARG A 23 6.21 -12.74 14.27
C ARG A 23 7.08 -12.92 13.01
N PRO A 24 8.41 -12.82 13.14
CA PRO A 24 9.31 -13.20 12.05
C PRO A 24 9.03 -14.63 11.57
N GLY A 25 9.10 -14.85 10.26
CA GLY A 25 8.78 -16.12 9.60
C GLY A 25 7.31 -16.30 9.25
N GLU A 26 6.38 -15.57 9.89
CA GLU A 26 4.96 -15.65 9.56
C GLU A 26 4.64 -15.03 8.18
N SER A 27 3.48 -15.39 7.65
CA SER A 27 2.92 -14.77 6.45
C SER A 27 1.73 -13.88 6.79
N HIS A 28 1.49 -12.87 5.95
CA HIS A 28 0.34 -12.00 6.04
C HIS A 28 -0.12 -11.56 4.64
N ARG A 29 -1.37 -11.13 4.52
CA ARG A 29 -1.89 -10.56 3.29
C ARG A 29 -2.52 -9.22 3.58
N LEU A 30 -1.89 -8.16 3.07
CA LEU A 30 -2.50 -6.84 3.08
C LEU A 30 -3.57 -6.76 2.00
N THR A 31 -4.62 -6.00 2.28
CA THR A 31 -5.71 -5.76 1.34
C THR A 31 -5.92 -4.25 1.20
N CYS A 32 -6.09 -3.79 -0.02
CA CYS A 32 -6.47 -2.44 -0.39
C CYS A 32 -7.82 -2.52 -1.09
N THR A 33 -8.86 -1.98 -0.47
CA THR A 33 -10.21 -1.91 -1.04
C THR A 33 -10.44 -0.53 -1.61
N THR A 34 -11.03 -0.47 -2.80
CA THR A 34 -11.22 0.78 -3.52
C THR A 34 -12.68 0.99 -3.91
N SER A 35 -13.08 2.26 -4.07
CA SER A 35 -14.40 2.61 -4.58
C SER A 35 -14.39 3.98 -5.23
N GLY A 36 -15.33 4.22 -6.16
CA GLY A 36 -15.56 5.55 -6.74
C GLY A 36 -14.61 5.99 -7.86
N PHE A 37 -13.79 5.08 -8.40
CA PHE A 37 -13.02 5.29 -9.64
C PHE A 37 -12.94 4.00 -10.48
N ASN A 38 -12.51 4.12 -11.75
CA ASN A 38 -12.29 2.97 -12.62
C ASN A 38 -11.06 2.17 -12.17
N PHE A 39 -11.30 1.13 -11.38
CA PHE A 39 -10.27 0.22 -10.86
C PHE A 39 -9.56 -0.53 -11.99
N GLY A 40 -10.34 -1.13 -12.89
CA GLY A 40 -9.84 -1.95 -14.01
C GLY A 40 -8.82 -1.21 -14.86
N SER A 41 -9.10 0.05 -15.22
CA SER A 41 -8.21 0.86 -16.07
C SER A 41 -7.07 1.58 -15.33
N SER A 42 -6.72 1.15 -14.11
CA SER A 42 -5.70 1.80 -13.29
C SER A 42 -4.58 0.83 -12.95
N GLU A 43 -3.35 1.34 -12.84
CA GLU A 43 -2.22 0.59 -12.32
C GLU A 43 -2.11 0.79 -10.81
N TRP A 44 -1.54 -0.18 -10.10
CA TRP A 44 -1.52 -0.20 -8.64
C TRP A 44 -0.13 -0.45 -8.09
N SER A 45 0.14 0.13 -6.93
CA SER A 45 1.40 -0.03 -6.23
C SER A 45 1.22 -0.16 -4.73
N TRP A 46 2.12 -0.91 -4.11
CA TRP A 46 2.34 -0.89 -2.67
C TRP A 46 3.58 -0.08 -2.36
N ILE A 47 3.45 0.81 -1.39
CA ILE A 47 4.50 1.68 -0.85
C ILE A 47 4.64 1.37 0.63
N ARG A 48 5.86 1.31 1.15
CA ARG A 48 6.11 1.15 2.59
C ARG A 48 6.84 2.34 3.17
N GLN A 49 6.61 2.61 4.44
CA GLN A 49 7.30 3.60 5.25
C GLN A 49 7.79 2.95 6.54
N THR A 50 9.10 2.72 6.62
CA THR A 50 9.74 2.30 7.87
C THR A 50 9.82 3.51 8.81
N PRO A 51 9.68 3.35 10.14
CA PRO A 51 9.87 4.45 11.09
C PRO A 51 11.19 5.19 10.85
N GLY A 52 11.13 6.52 10.75
CA GLY A 52 12.31 7.38 10.49
C GLY A 52 12.85 7.33 9.06
N LYS A 53 12.17 6.66 8.12
CA LYS A 53 12.57 6.61 6.69
C LYS A 53 11.51 7.22 5.77
N GLU A 54 11.95 7.58 4.57
CA GLU A 54 11.07 8.04 3.49
C GLU A 54 10.18 6.92 2.95
N LEU A 55 9.20 7.32 2.13
CA LEU A 55 8.34 6.38 1.41
C LEU A 55 9.15 5.63 0.35
N GLY A 56 9.11 4.30 0.40
CA GLY A 56 9.72 3.42 -0.60
C GLY A 56 8.65 2.61 -1.32
N TRP A 57 8.57 2.74 -2.64
CA TRP A 57 7.79 1.82 -3.47
C TRP A 57 8.35 0.39 -3.34
N ILE A 58 7.49 -0.63 -3.24
CA ILE A 58 7.92 -2.03 -3.06
C ILE A 58 7.35 -3.03 -4.05
N ALA A 59 6.17 -2.78 -4.61
CA ALA A 59 5.55 -3.65 -5.60
C ALA A 59 4.58 -2.89 -6.51
N TYR A 60 4.42 -3.35 -7.75
CA TYR A 60 3.60 -2.74 -8.81
C TYR A 60 2.92 -3.82 -9.61
N ILE A 61 1.68 -3.54 -10.03
CA ILE A 61 0.93 -4.35 -10.96
C ILE A 61 0.27 -3.43 -11.99
N ASP A 62 0.41 -3.79 -13.26
CA ASP A 62 -0.16 -3.04 -14.37
C ASP A 62 -1.67 -3.28 -14.54
N ILE A 63 -2.25 -2.64 -15.55
CA ILE A 63 -3.68 -2.76 -15.90
C ILE A 63 -4.05 -4.22 -16.23
N PRO A 64 -3.42 -4.87 -17.23
CA PRO A 64 -3.77 -6.24 -17.61
C PRO A 64 -3.31 -7.31 -16.60
N SER A 65 -2.63 -6.92 -15.52
CA SER A 65 -2.02 -7.84 -14.54
C SER A 65 -1.00 -8.80 -15.13
N THR A 66 -0.43 -8.48 -16.29
CA THR A 66 0.60 -9.31 -16.95
C THR A 66 2.00 -8.95 -16.48
N ILE A 67 2.19 -7.71 -15.99
CA ILE A 67 3.47 -7.22 -15.50
C ILE A 67 3.35 -6.92 -14.02
N SER A 68 4.20 -7.58 -13.23
CA SER A 68 4.37 -7.28 -11.81
C SER A 68 5.84 -7.13 -11.46
N TYR A 69 6.18 -6.05 -10.75
CA TYR A 69 7.54 -5.80 -10.25
C TYR A 69 7.55 -5.73 -8.74
N SER A 70 8.66 -6.15 -8.14
CA SER A 70 8.94 -5.95 -6.72
C SER A 70 10.40 -5.53 -6.53
N THR A 71 10.65 -4.74 -5.47
CA THR A 71 12.04 -4.36 -5.15
C THR A 71 12.86 -5.56 -4.71
N LEU A 72 14.18 -5.49 -4.89
CA LEU A 72 15.13 -6.52 -4.45
C LEU A 72 14.97 -6.87 -2.95
N SER A 73 14.61 -5.90 -2.11
CA SER A 73 14.45 -6.12 -0.66
C SER A 73 13.31 -7.07 -0.28
N VAL A 74 12.31 -7.24 -1.15
CA VAL A 74 11.13 -8.09 -0.92
C VAL A 74 10.95 -9.15 -2.01
N HIS A 75 11.88 -9.20 -2.98
CA HIS A 75 11.83 -10.12 -4.10
C HIS A 75 11.82 -11.58 -3.61
N GLY A 76 11.01 -12.41 -4.28
CA GLY A 76 10.80 -13.82 -3.90
C GLY A 76 9.99 -14.05 -2.61
N ARG A 77 9.64 -12.99 -1.87
CA ARG A 77 8.84 -13.10 -0.63
C ARG A 77 7.48 -12.45 -0.77
N PHE A 78 7.43 -11.30 -1.43
CA PHE A 78 6.20 -10.52 -1.55
C PHE A 78 5.67 -10.57 -2.97
N THR A 79 4.35 -10.72 -3.09
CA THR A 79 3.65 -10.81 -4.37
C THR A 79 2.45 -9.87 -4.35
N ILE A 80 2.41 -8.95 -5.30
CA ILE A 80 1.25 -8.10 -5.54
C ILE A 80 0.27 -8.82 -6.46
N SER A 81 -1.02 -8.69 -6.20
CA SER A 81 -2.08 -9.15 -7.08
C SER A 81 -3.30 -8.24 -6.98
N ARG A 82 -4.25 -8.40 -7.91
CA ARG A 82 -5.49 -7.61 -7.94
C ARG A 82 -6.67 -8.48 -8.32
N ASP A 83 -7.85 -8.05 -7.89
CA ASP A 83 -9.14 -8.63 -8.24
C ASP A 83 -10.08 -7.50 -8.69
N ASP A 84 -10.29 -7.44 -10.00
CA ASP A 84 -11.11 -6.42 -10.63
C ASP A 84 -12.59 -6.55 -10.28
N SER A 85 -13.07 -7.77 -10.03
CA SER A 85 -14.47 -8.03 -9.68
C SER A 85 -14.85 -7.45 -8.32
N SER A 86 -13.88 -7.38 -7.40
CA SER A 86 -14.07 -6.84 -6.05
C SER A 86 -13.35 -5.51 -5.81
N SER A 87 -12.70 -4.94 -6.83
CA SER A 87 -11.95 -3.68 -6.75
C SER A 87 -10.91 -3.67 -5.62
N LYS A 88 -10.16 -4.78 -5.52
CA LYS A 88 -9.16 -5.00 -4.47
C LYS A 88 -7.76 -5.24 -5.00
N VAL A 89 -6.77 -4.69 -4.31
CA VAL A 89 -5.35 -5.00 -4.49
C VAL A 89 -4.85 -5.74 -3.26
N TYR A 90 -4.03 -6.75 -3.46
CA TYR A 90 -3.45 -7.55 -2.39
C TYR A 90 -1.93 -7.45 -2.41
N LEU A 91 -1.32 -7.58 -1.23
CA LEU A 91 0.10 -7.88 -1.10
C LEU A 91 0.23 -9.14 -0.25
N GLN A 92 0.49 -10.27 -0.88
CA GLN A 92 0.86 -11.49 -0.17
C GLN A 92 2.30 -11.32 0.30
N MET A 93 2.52 -11.45 1.60
CA MET A 93 3.80 -11.28 2.26
C MET A 93 4.18 -12.59 2.93
N ASN A 94 5.17 -13.30 2.39
CA ASN A 94 5.65 -14.56 2.95
C ASN A 94 6.98 -14.37 3.66
N ASN A 95 7.24 -15.20 4.67
CA ASN A 95 8.50 -15.21 5.42
C ASN A 95 8.90 -13.79 5.89
N LEU A 96 8.04 -13.20 6.72
CA LEU A 96 8.24 -11.85 7.23
C LEU A 96 9.52 -11.73 8.04
N LYS A 97 10.18 -10.59 7.92
CA LYS A 97 11.37 -10.26 8.69
C LYS A 97 11.12 -9.03 9.54
N THR A 98 11.95 -8.81 10.56
CA THR A 98 11.84 -7.64 11.43
C THR A 98 11.94 -6.33 10.64
N GLU A 99 12.80 -6.28 9.62
CA GLU A 99 12.95 -5.13 8.72
C GLU A 99 11.71 -4.82 7.85
N ASP A 100 10.74 -5.73 7.77
CA ASP A 100 9.47 -5.49 7.08
C ASP A 100 8.47 -4.71 7.96
N THR A 101 8.82 -4.38 9.20
CA THR A 101 7.98 -3.55 10.06
C THR A 101 7.88 -2.12 9.49
N ALA A 102 6.72 -1.78 8.98
CA ALA A 102 6.46 -0.51 8.31
C ALA A 102 4.96 -0.18 8.29
N VAL A 103 4.65 1.07 7.94
CA VAL A 103 3.31 1.42 7.45
C VAL A 103 3.26 1.13 5.96
N TYR A 104 2.21 0.45 5.51
CA TYR A 104 1.99 0.12 4.11
C TYR A 104 0.85 0.95 3.54
N TYR A 105 1.04 1.45 2.32
CA TYR A 105 0.11 2.31 1.62
C TYR A 105 -0.16 1.73 0.22
N CYS A 106 -1.43 1.76 -0.17
CA CYS A 106 -1.86 1.43 -1.51
C CYS A 106 -1.94 2.71 -2.34
N ALA A 107 -1.32 2.71 -3.51
CA ALA A 107 -1.30 3.86 -4.41
C ALA A 107 -1.81 3.47 -5.79
N ARG A 108 -2.77 4.26 -6.27
CA ARG A 108 -3.21 4.24 -7.66
C ARG A 108 -2.23 5.07 -8.48
N ARG A 109 -1.66 4.53 -9.54
CA ARG A 109 -0.93 5.33 -10.52
C ARG A 109 -1.93 5.87 -11.54
N ALA A 110 -2.22 7.16 -11.44
CA ALA A 110 -2.95 7.86 -12.50
C ALA A 110 -2.00 8.08 -13.68
N THR A 111 -2.48 7.89 -14.91
CA THR A 111 -1.90 8.57 -16.07
C THR A 111 -2.01 10.07 -15.77
N VAL A 112 -0.88 10.70 -15.45
CA VAL A 112 -0.87 12.09 -14.97
C VAL A 112 -1.53 12.98 -16.01
N ARG A 113 -2.64 13.64 -15.63
CA ARG A 113 -3.10 14.88 -16.29
C ARG A 113 -2.96 16.11 -15.39
N ASP A 114 -2.63 15.93 -14.11
CA ASP A 114 -2.44 17.06 -13.21
C ASP A 114 -1.50 16.74 -12.04
N SER A 115 -0.61 17.67 -11.72
CA SER A 115 0.40 17.54 -10.67
C SER A 115 0.00 18.35 -9.43
N ASN A 116 -0.68 17.73 -8.46
CA ASN A 116 -0.94 18.38 -7.17
C ASN A 116 0.14 17.97 -6.15
N ARG A 117 1.05 18.91 -5.84
CA ARG A 117 2.17 18.76 -4.89
C ARG A 117 1.77 19.08 -3.43
N ALA A 118 0.68 18.52 -2.94
CA ALA A 118 0.30 18.69 -1.53
C ALA A 118 0.02 17.34 -0.86
N VAL A 119 1.10 16.72 -0.35
CA VAL A 119 1.01 15.61 0.61
C VAL A 119 1.10 16.17 2.02
N THR A 120 -0.05 16.46 2.64
CA THR A 120 -0.10 16.75 4.08
C THR A 120 -0.28 15.43 4.83
N GLN A 121 0.83 14.83 5.25
CA GLN A 121 0.82 13.58 6.02
C GLN A 121 0.63 13.89 7.51
N LYS A 122 -0.57 13.66 8.06
CA LYS A 122 -0.79 13.75 9.51
C LYS A 122 -0.17 12.52 10.17
N ILE A 123 1.03 12.68 10.73
CA ILE A 123 1.73 11.65 11.50
C ILE A 123 0.96 11.43 12.81
N LEU A 124 0.42 10.23 13.03
CA LEU A 124 0.01 9.81 14.37
C LEU A 124 1.30 9.47 15.14
N PRO A 125 1.56 10.08 16.32
CA PRO A 125 2.71 9.74 17.11
C PRO A 125 2.62 8.27 17.53
N LEU A 126 3.62 7.47 17.14
CA LEU A 126 3.76 6.08 17.56
C LEU A 126 4.52 5.93 18.88
N PHE A 127 4.72 7.02 19.62
CA PHE A 127 5.39 6.97 20.92
C PHE A 127 4.53 7.70 21.95
N ILE A 128 3.99 6.94 22.91
CA ILE A 128 3.68 7.49 24.23
C ILE A 128 5.03 7.42 24.96
N THR A 129 5.65 8.56 25.21
CA THR A 129 6.74 8.63 26.19
C THR A 129 6.10 8.56 27.56
N THR A 130 6.09 7.37 28.17
CA THR A 130 5.85 7.25 29.61
C THR A 130 7.14 7.65 30.33
N THR A 131 7.03 8.68 31.18
CA THR A 131 8.06 9.03 32.18
C THR A 131 7.82 8.21 33.43
#